data_AF-A0A1F5BCP1-F1
#
_entry.id   AF-A0A1F5BCP1-F1
#
_cell.length_a   1.000
_cell.length_b   1.000
_cell.length_c   1.000
_cell.angle_alpha   90.00
_cell.angle_beta   90.00
_cell.angle_gamma   90.00
#
_symmetry.space_group_name_H-M   'P 1'
#
loop_
_entity.id
_entity.type
_entity.pdbx_description
1 polymer ?
#
loop_
_entity_poly.entity_id
_entity_poly.type
_entity_poly.pdbx_seq_one_letter_code
_entity_poly.pdbx_strand_id
1 'polypeptide(L)'
;MRAVMFMDEENGGTGGRDYARAEARRAETHLAAVESDRGGFQPRGFGVGGDEQEFKPFKKYEKLMKRVGLCWLRPGGGGVDIGPLAEGGTLLISLVPDSQRYFDYHHSGRDVLEAVHPRELELGAVAMALLAYVLAQEGV
;
A
#
# COMPACT_ATOMS: atom_id res chain seq x y z
N MET A 1 -5.99 -13.53 1.01
CA MET A 1 -6.00 -12.11 0.61
C MET A 1 -7.38 -11.54 0.90
N ARG A 2 -7.47 -10.35 1.51
CA ARG A 2 -8.72 -9.64 1.81
C ARG A 2 -8.58 -8.22 1.27
N ALA A 3 -9.58 -7.74 0.53
CA ALA A 3 -9.69 -6.34 0.15
C ALA A 3 -10.59 -5.64 1.18
N VAL A 4 -10.14 -4.50 1.69
CA VAL A 4 -10.86 -3.70 2.68
C VAL A 4 -10.90 -2.27 2.16
N MET A 5 -12.09 -1.68 2.14
CA MET A 5 -12.29 -0.26 1.88
C MET A 5 -12.61 0.37 3.24
N PHE A 6 -11.62 1.02 3.83
CA PHE A 6 -11.77 1.63 5.14
C PHE A 6 -12.65 2.89 5.05
N MET A 7 -13.28 3.20 6.17
CA MET A 7 -14.11 4.40 6.31
C MET A 7 -13.41 5.37 7.25
N ASP A 8 -13.65 6.66 7.05
CA ASP A 8 -13.27 7.70 8.01
C ASP A 8 -11.75 7.84 8.23
N GLU A 9 -10.95 7.57 7.18
CA GLU A 9 -9.50 7.86 7.18
C GLU A 9 -9.28 9.36 7.41
N GLU A 10 -9.91 10.18 6.58
CA GLU A 10 -9.69 11.63 6.50
C GLU A 10 -10.14 12.42 7.74
N ASN A 11 -11.11 11.91 8.51
CA ASN A 11 -11.55 12.55 9.77
C ASN A 11 -10.88 11.94 11.01
N GLY A 12 -9.86 11.11 10.81
CA GLY A 12 -8.98 10.68 11.88
C GLY A 12 -8.74 9.18 11.95
N GLY A 13 -8.97 8.39 10.91
CA GLY A 13 -8.55 6.98 10.82
C GLY A 13 -9.29 6.02 11.74
N THR A 14 -10.58 6.25 12.01
CA THR A 14 -11.33 5.37 12.93
C THR A 14 -11.55 3.98 12.34
N GLY A 15 -11.80 3.88 11.02
CA GLY A 15 -12.00 2.60 10.35
C GLY A 15 -10.83 1.63 10.50
N GLY A 16 -9.60 2.08 10.26
CA GLY A 16 -8.40 1.27 10.46
C GLY A 16 -8.20 0.79 11.90
N ARG A 17 -8.43 1.68 12.89
CA ARG A 17 -8.32 1.32 14.32
C ARG A 17 -9.37 0.31 14.75
N ASP A 18 -10.62 0.52 14.36
CA ASP A 18 -11.72 -0.39 14.67
C ASP A 18 -11.52 -1.73 13.95
N TYR A 19 -10.93 -1.70 12.75
CA TYR A 19 -10.55 -2.91 12.06
C TYR A 19 -9.55 -3.74 12.88
N ALA A 20 -8.43 -3.14 13.29
CA ALA A 20 -7.39 -3.81 14.05
C ALA A 20 -7.86 -4.30 15.43
N ARG A 21 -8.79 -3.57 16.08
CA ARG A 21 -9.28 -3.88 17.43
C ARG A 21 -10.48 -4.83 17.49
N ALA A 22 -11.10 -5.13 16.36
CA ALA A 22 -12.32 -5.92 16.36
C ALA A 22 -12.12 -7.31 16.95
N GLU A 23 -12.97 -7.67 17.92
CA GLU A 23 -12.88 -8.93 18.65
C GLU A 23 -12.97 -10.15 17.72
N ALA A 24 -13.81 -10.09 16.68
CA ALA A 24 -13.94 -11.14 15.68
C ALA A 24 -12.63 -11.45 14.93
N ARG A 25 -11.66 -10.52 14.93
CA ARG A 25 -10.36 -10.65 14.25
C ARG A 25 -9.21 -10.99 15.19
N ARG A 26 -9.44 -11.15 16.50
CA ARG A 26 -8.37 -11.47 17.47
C ARG A 26 -7.63 -12.78 17.17
N ALA A 27 -8.30 -13.74 16.56
CA ALA A 27 -7.70 -15.03 16.17
C ALA A 27 -7.03 -14.98 14.79
N GLU A 28 -7.14 -13.88 14.04
CA GLU A 28 -6.55 -13.75 12.71
C GLU A 28 -5.07 -13.31 12.82
N THR A 29 -4.19 -14.00 12.10
CA THR A 29 -2.82 -13.56 11.88
C THR A 29 -2.76 -12.80 10.56
N HIS A 30 -2.44 -11.50 10.63
CA HIS A 30 -2.19 -10.69 9.45
C HIS A 30 -0.69 -10.76 9.14
N LEU A 31 -0.34 -11.37 8.00
CA LEU A 31 1.06 -11.55 7.60
C LEU A 31 1.62 -10.26 6.99
N ALA A 32 0.90 -9.70 6.02
CA ALA A 32 1.18 -8.39 5.44
C ALA A 32 -0.11 -7.59 5.22
N ALA A 33 0.02 -6.27 5.26
CA ALA A 33 -1.01 -5.32 4.88
C ALA A 33 -0.43 -4.30 3.90
N VAL A 34 -1.16 -4.02 2.82
CA VAL A 34 -0.75 -3.10 1.77
C VAL A 34 -1.81 -2.01 1.63
N GLU A 35 -1.39 -0.75 1.62
CA GLU A 35 -2.28 0.39 1.40
C GLU A 35 -1.92 1.17 0.13
N SER A 36 -2.95 1.65 -0.56
CA SER A 36 -2.88 2.49 -1.75
C SER A 36 -3.77 3.71 -1.58
N ASP A 37 -3.20 4.76 -0.99
CA ASP A 37 -3.94 5.95 -0.54
C ASP A 37 -3.37 7.27 -1.12
N ARG A 38 -2.58 7.19 -2.20
CA ARG A 38 -1.87 8.34 -2.78
C ARG A 38 -2.29 8.63 -4.22
N GLY A 39 -3.56 8.35 -4.53
CA GLY A 39 -4.17 8.58 -5.83
C GLY A 39 -3.80 7.54 -6.90
N GLY A 40 -4.41 7.68 -8.08
CA GLY A 40 -4.26 6.76 -9.23
C GLY A 40 -3.11 7.09 -10.19
N PHE A 41 -2.08 7.79 -9.72
CA PHE A 41 -0.94 8.24 -10.55
C PHE A 41 0.01 7.08 -10.90
N GLN A 42 0.96 7.35 -11.80
CA GLN A 42 1.94 6.33 -12.20
C GLN A 42 2.67 5.73 -10.98
N PRO A 43 2.62 4.41 -10.76
CA PRO A 43 3.29 3.80 -9.63
C PRO A 43 4.81 3.92 -9.78
N ARG A 44 5.50 4.36 -8.72
CA ARG A 44 6.96 4.56 -8.70
C ARG A 44 7.69 3.52 -7.88
N GLY A 45 7.07 2.98 -6.84
CA GLY A 45 7.69 1.96 -6.01
C GLY A 45 6.82 1.51 -4.85
N PHE A 46 7.39 0.63 -4.03
CA PHE A 46 6.79 0.23 -2.77
C PHE A 46 7.72 0.55 -1.62
N GLY A 47 7.12 1.09 -0.57
CA GLY A 47 7.71 1.16 0.74
C GLY A 47 7.35 -0.10 1.54
N VAL A 48 8.33 -0.79 2.12
CA VAL A 48 8.12 -2.11 2.76
C VAL A 48 8.70 -2.09 4.18
N GLY A 49 7.87 -2.44 5.17
CA GLY A 49 8.24 -2.52 6.59
C GLY A 49 8.54 -1.17 7.24
N GLY A 50 9.03 -1.20 8.48
CA GLY A 50 9.55 -0.06 9.23
C GLY A 50 11.08 -0.04 9.35
N ASP A 51 11.75 -1.14 9.02
CA ASP A 51 13.21 -1.26 9.12
C ASP A 51 13.86 -2.12 8.01
N GLU A 52 15.20 -2.16 8.04
CA GLU A 52 16.00 -2.88 7.04
C GLU A 52 15.89 -4.41 7.18
N GLN A 53 15.58 -4.95 8.36
CA GLN A 53 15.46 -6.40 8.56
C GLN A 53 14.22 -6.94 7.86
N GLU A 54 13.10 -6.24 8.01
CA GLU A 54 11.85 -6.57 7.31
C GLU A 54 11.97 -6.39 5.79
N PHE A 55 12.73 -5.39 5.33
CA PHE A 55 12.91 -5.11 3.91
C PHE A 55 13.86 -6.09 3.21
N LYS A 56 14.90 -6.57 3.89
CA LYS A 56 15.99 -7.35 3.30
C LYS A 56 15.56 -8.51 2.38
N PRO A 57 14.53 -9.33 2.69
CA PRO A 57 14.06 -10.40 1.82
C PRO A 57 13.55 -9.89 0.46
N PHE A 58 12.98 -8.68 0.43
CA PHE A 58 12.35 -8.10 -0.75
C PHE A 58 13.34 -7.51 -1.77
N LYS A 59 14.57 -7.21 -1.34
CA LYS A 59 15.61 -6.59 -2.20
C LYS A 59 15.89 -7.39 -3.48
N LYS A 60 15.78 -8.72 -3.42
CA LYS A 60 15.98 -9.60 -4.59
C LYS A 60 14.94 -9.38 -5.70
N TYR A 61 13.79 -8.79 -5.38
CA TYR A 61 12.72 -8.50 -6.34
C TYR A 61 12.84 -7.15 -7.03
N GLU A 62 13.78 -6.28 -6.64
CA GLU A 62 13.95 -4.97 -7.30
C GLU A 62 14.08 -5.09 -8.82
N LYS A 63 14.83 -6.08 -9.31
CA LYS A 63 15.02 -6.30 -10.75
C LYS A 63 13.72 -6.71 -11.44
N LEU A 64 12.88 -7.49 -10.77
CA LEU A 64 11.56 -7.88 -11.27
C LEU A 64 10.63 -6.67 -11.33
N MET A 65 10.57 -5.89 -10.25
CA MET A 65 9.76 -4.68 -10.16
C MET A 65 10.16 -3.63 -11.22
N LYS A 66 11.46 -3.43 -11.45
CA LYS A 66 11.98 -2.54 -12.50
C LYS A 66 11.53 -2.91 -13.91
N ARG A 67 11.28 -4.19 -14.21
CA ARG A 67 10.79 -4.62 -15.53
C ARG A 67 9.36 -4.16 -15.82
N VAL A 68 8.57 -3.89 -14.79
CA VAL A 68 7.19 -3.40 -14.93
C VAL A 68 7.08 -1.89 -14.68
N GLY A 69 8.21 -1.18 -14.62
CA GLY A 69 8.26 0.29 -14.49
C GLY A 69 8.33 0.82 -13.06
N LEU A 70 8.33 -0.05 -12.04
CA LEU A 70 8.57 0.36 -10.65
C LEU A 70 10.05 0.68 -10.45
N CYS A 71 10.36 1.90 -10.05
CA CYS A 71 11.72 2.40 -9.97
C CYS A 71 12.49 1.88 -8.74
N TRP A 72 11.80 1.61 -7.64
CA TRP A 72 12.44 1.27 -6.37
C TRP A 72 11.57 0.40 -5.46
N LEU A 73 12.27 -0.34 -4.59
CA LEU A 73 11.75 -0.87 -3.33
C LEU A 73 12.68 -0.33 -2.24
N ARG A 74 12.13 0.06 -1.09
CA ARG A 74 12.95 0.57 0.03
C ARG A 74 12.25 0.35 1.37
N PRO A 75 12.98 0.44 2.49
CA PRO A 75 12.37 0.46 3.81
C PRO A 75 11.39 1.62 3.97
N GLY A 76 10.40 1.43 4.84
CA GLY A 76 9.38 2.42 5.15
C GLY A 76 8.13 2.23 4.30
N GLY A 77 7.13 1.56 4.87
CA GLY A 77 5.82 1.27 4.30
C GLY A 77 4.69 1.75 5.21
N GLY A 78 3.57 1.05 5.18
CA GLY A 78 2.40 1.40 5.98
C GLY A 78 1.47 2.40 5.32
N GLY A 79 0.70 3.06 6.16
CA GLY A 79 -0.54 3.66 5.76
C GLY A 79 -1.38 4.00 6.97
N VAL A 80 -2.31 4.94 6.83
CA VAL A 80 -3.06 5.42 7.99
C VAL A 80 -4.02 4.34 8.49
N ASP A 81 -4.70 3.63 7.59
CA ASP A 81 -5.68 2.61 7.97
C ASP A 81 -5.03 1.30 8.39
N ILE A 82 -3.90 0.94 7.79
CA ILE A 82 -3.17 -0.30 8.13
C ILE A 82 -2.16 -0.12 9.26
N GLY A 83 -1.81 1.12 9.62
CA GLY A 83 -0.86 1.45 10.69
C GLY A 83 -1.13 0.73 12.02
N PRO A 84 -2.39 0.69 12.51
CA PRO A 84 -2.74 -0.03 13.74
C PRO A 84 -2.41 -1.54 13.73
N LEU A 85 -2.24 -2.16 12.55
CA LEU A 85 -1.88 -3.58 12.43
C LEU A 85 -0.39 -3.86 12.74
N ALA A 86 0.46 -2.83 12.79
CA ALA A 86 1.88 -2.97 13.13
C ALA A 86 2.09 -3.56 14.53
N GLU A 87 1.22 -3.24 15.50
CA GLU A 87 1.30 -3.76 16.87
C GLU A 87 1.17 -5.29 16.91
N GLY A 88 0.49 -5.88 15.93
CA GLY A 88 0.34 -7.33 15.75
C GLY A 88 1.51 -8.00 15.02
N GLY A 89 2.57 -7.27 14.68
CA GLY A 89 3.70 -7.77 13.88
C GLY A 89 3.41 -7.92 12.38
N THR A 90 2.36 -7.26 11.89
CA THR A 90 1.98 -7.29 10.47
C THR A 90 3.01 -6.52 9.64
N LEU A 91 3.53 -7.12 8.57
CA LEU A 91 4.38 -6.40 7.62
C LEU A 91 3.57 -5.33 6.89
N LEU A 92 3.92 -4.07 7.08
CA LEU A 92 3.20 -2.96 6.48
C LEU A 92 3.86 -2.47 5.19
N ILE A 93 3.06 -2.28 4.14
CA ILE A 93 3.55 -1.93 2.80
C ILE A 93 2.72 -0.78 2.23
N SER A 94 3.39 0.17 1.57
CA SER A 94 2.73 1.29 0.90
C SER A 94 3.02 1.28 -0.59
N LEU A 95 1.98 1.39 -1.43
CA LEU A 95 2.18 1.76 -2.83
C LEU A 95 2.52 3.26 -2.89
N VAL A 96 3.56 3.61 -3.64
CA VAL A 96 4.00 5.00 -3.80
C VAL A 96 3.95 5.39 -5.28
N PRO A 97 2.89 6.09 -5.68
CA PRO A 97 2.77 6.73 -7.00
C PRO A 97 3.64 7.99 -7.13
N ASP A 98 3.65 8.57 -8.33
CA ASP A 98 4.22 9.89 -8.57
C ASP A 98 3.39 10.96 -7.86
N SER A 99 3.99 11.61 -6.88
CA SER A 99 3.31 12.57 -6.02
C SER A 99 3.35 14.01 -6.54
N GLN A 100 4.03 14.30 -7.67
CA GLN A 100 4.23 15.69 -8.12
C GLN A 100 2.91 16.42 -8.34
N ARG A 101 1.90 15.72 -8.87
CA ARG A 101 0.56 16.25 -9.14
C ARG A 101 -0.44 15.97 -8.02
N TYR A 102 -0.07 15.22 -6.98
CA TYR A 102 -1.03 14.74 -5.98
C TYR A 102 -1.80 15.89 -5.31
N PHE A 103 -1.05 16.90 -4.83
CA PHE A 103 -1.62 18.06 -4.12
C PHE A 103 -2.28 19.10 -5.04
N ASP A 104 -2.24 18.92 -6.37
CA ASP A 104 -3.07 19.72 -7.28
C ASP A 104 -4.55 19.33 -7.21
N TYR A 105 -4.84 18.09 -6.75
CA TYR A 105 -6.17 17.48 -6.72
C TYR A 105 -6.64 17.17 -5.30
N HIS A 106 -5.75 16.63 -4.46
CA HIS A 106 -6.08 16.16 -3.10
C HIS A 106 -6.88 17.21 -2.31
N HIS A 107 -8.02 16.77 -1.74
CA HIS A 107 -8.96 17.60 -0.97
C HIS A 107 -9.47 18.85 -1.71
N SER A 108 -9.61 18.76 -3.03
CA SER A 108 -10.13 19.85 -3.85
C SER A 108 -11.29 19.41 -4.73
N GLY A 109 -12.10 20.38 -5.21
CA GLY A 109 -13.14 20.10 -6.20
C GLY A 109 -12.63 19.66 -7.58
N ARG A 110 -11.32 19.55 -7.76
CA ARG A 110 -10.69 19.00 -8.97
C ARG A 110 -10.48 17.49 -8.88
N ASP A 111 -10.63 16.89 -7.70
CA ASP A 111 -10.55 15.44 -7.51
C ASP A 111 -11.82 14.78 -8.05
N VAL A 112 -11.80 14.53 -9.37
CA VAL A 112 -12.91 13.98 -10.14
C VAL A 112 -12.40 12.85 -11.02
N LEU A 113 -13.30 11.97 -11.47
CA LEU A 113 -12.94 10.79 -12.25
C LEU A 113 -12.18 11.15 -13.54
N GLU A 114 -12.49 12.28 -14.16
CA GLU A 114 -11.84 12.78 -15.38
C GLU A 114 -10.36 13.13 -15.18
N ALA A 115 -9.94 13.41 -13.94
CA ALA A 115 -8.53 13.63 -13.61
C ALA A 115 -7.72 12.33 -13.55
N VAL A 116 -8.40 11.17 -13.47
CA VAL A 116 -7.76 9.85 -13.39
C VAL A 116 -7.34 9.41 -14.78
N HIS A 117 -6.04 9.17 -14.96
CA HIS A 117 -5.53 8.62 -16.21
C HIS A 117 -5.71 7.09 -16.21
N PRO A 118 -6.49 6.49 -17.14
CA PRO A 118 -6.82 5.07 -17.11
C PRO A 118 -5.57 4.17 -17.08
N ARG A 119 -4.55 4.53 -17.88
CA ARG A 119 -3.30 3.76 -17.92
C ARG A 119 -2.51 3.80 -16.61
N GLU A 120 -2.53 4.92 -15.89
CA GLU A 120 -1.79 5.03 -14.63
C GLU A 120 -2.46 4.15 -13.56
N LEU A 121 -3.79 4.17 -13.52
CA LEU A 121 -4.60 3.30 -12.66
C LEU A 121 -4.36 1.81 -12.95
N GLU A 122 -4.35 1.41 -14.23
CA GLU A 122 -4.04 0.03 -14.64
C GLU A 122 -2.63 -0.40 -14.20
N LEU A 123 -1.63 0.48 -14.33
CA LEU A 123 -0.27 0.20 -13.89
C LEU A 123 -0.21 0.00 -12.37
N GLY A 124 -0.99 0.77 -11.60
CA GLY A 124 -1.18 0.55 -10.16
C GLY A 124 -1.72 -0.85 -9.86
N ALA A 125 -2.74 -1.29 -10.59
CA ALA A 125 -3.28 -2.65 -10.44
C ALA A 125 -2.25 -3.74 -10.77
N VAL A 126 -1.46 -3.55 -11.84
CA VAL A 126 -0.35 -4.47 -12.19
C VAL A 126 0.70 -4.51 -11.08
N ALA A 127 1.06 -3.35 -10.50
CA ALA A 127 2.01 -3.27 -9.40
C ALA A 127 1.51 -4.03 -8.16
N MET A 128 0.24 -3.85 -7.79
CA MET A 128 -0.38 -4.55 -6.66
C MET A 128 -0.45 -6.07 -6.88
N ALA A 129 -0.79 -6.51 -8.09
CA ALA A 129 -0.80 -7.93 -8.45
C ALA A 129 0.60 -8.56 -8.38
N LEU A 130 1.63 -7.84 -8.84
CA LEU A 130 3.01 -8.30 -8.75
C LEU A 130 3.50 -8.37 -7.31
N LEU A 131 3.13 -7.39 -6.47
CA LEU A 131 3.42 -7.43 -5.04
C LEU A 131 2.76 -8.63 -4.36
N ALA A 132 1.49 -8.90 -4.64
CA ALA A 132 0.78 -10.07 -4.09
C ALA A 132 1.48 -11.39 -4.47
N TYR A 133 1.99 -11.51 -5.70
CA TYR A 133 2.82 -12.64 -6.11
C TYR A 133 4.11 -12.73 -5.29
N VAL A 134 4.81 -11.61 -5.10
CA VAL A 134 6.05 -11.56 -4.31
C VAL A 134 5.82 -11.97 -2.85
N LEU A 135 4.75 -11.47 -2.22
CA LEU A 135 4.39 -11.85 -0.85
C LEU A 135 4.14 -13.36 -0.74
N ALA A 136 3.38 -13.93 -1.67
CA ALA A 136 3.14 -15.36 -1.73
C ALA A 136 4.42 -16.20 -1.90
N GLN A 137 5.45 -15.68 -2.57
CA GLN A 137 6.75 -16.36 -2.69
C GLN A 137 7.59 -16.28 -1.41
N GLU A 138 7.49 -15.18 -0.65
CA GLU A 138 8.18 -15.03 0.64
C GLU A 138 7.47 -15.73 1.79
N GLY A 139 6.23 -16.21 1.58
CA GLY A 139 5.42 -16.83 2.62
C GLY A 139 4.83 -15.80 3.60
N VAL A 140 4.60 -14.59 3.09
CA VAL A 140 3.96 -13.47 3.80
C VAL A 140 2.65 -13.11 3.09
#